data_AF-G9X2M2-F1
#
_entry.id   AF-G9X2M2-F1
#
_cell.length_a   1.000
_cell.length_b   1.000
_cell.length_c   1.000
_cell.angle_alpha   90.00
_cell.angle_beta   90.00
_cell.angle_gamma   90.00
#
_symmetry.space_group_name_H-M   'P 1'
#
loop_
_entity.id
_entity.type
_entity.pdbx_description
1 polymer ?
#
loop_
_entity_poly.entity_id
_entity_poly.type
_entity_poly.pdbx_seq_one_letter_code
_entity_poly.pdbx_strand_id
1 'polypeptide(L)'
;MSYKTWYDKYVVDKNAVKGYNININLQLFSNKDLQKQTTKQIEKGIKSYRKQIHIHNDKINNPQKYVEDWDKMNKLNRDGLIRHWNKEINVFNKNINDNIEELKKRGVKID
;
A
#
# COMPACT_ATOMS: atom_id res chain seq x y z
N MET A 1 24.75 -15.99 -35.54
CA MET A 1 23.65 -14.98 -35.57
C MET A 1 23.99 -13.89 -34.57
N SER A 2 24.04 -12.61 -34.96
CA SER A 2 24.50 -11.53 -34.07
C SER A 2 23.38 -10.96 -33.20
N TYR A 3 23.72 -10.29 -32.10
CA TYR A 3 22.76 -9.64 -31.19
C TYR A 3 21.82 -8.69 -31.93
N LYS A 4 22.35 -7.94 -32.91
CA LYS A 4 21.55 -7.04 -33.75
C LYS A 4 20.54 -7.81 -34.61
N THR A 5 20.92 -8.97 -35.16
CA THR A 5 20.00 -9.82 -35.94
C THR A 5 18.93 -10.47 -35.08
N TRP A 6 19.24 -10.84 -33.82
CA TRP A 6 18.25 -11.37 -32.87
C TRP A 6 17.28 -10.27 -32.41
N TYR A 7 17.79 -9.09 -32.07
CA TYR A 7 16.98 -7.93 -31.66
C TYR A 7 16.02 -7.48 -32.77
N ASP A 8 16.51 -7.34 -34.00
CA ASP A 8 15.69 -6.94 -35.14
C ASP A 8 14.63 -8.01 -35.50
N LYS A 9 14.87 -9.29 -35.20
CA LYS A 9 13.94 -10.40 -35.49
C LYS A 9 12.87 -10.61 -34.41
N TYR A 10 13.21 -10.40 -33.14
CA TYR A 10 12.35 -10.77 -32.00
C TYR A 10 11.84 -9.58 -31.18
N VAL A 11 12.46 -8.40 -31.29
CA VAL A 11 12.14 -7.24 -30.43
C VAL A 11 11.46 -6.11 -31.22
N VAL A 12 11.84 -5.88 -32.48
CA VAL A 12 11.27 -4.79 -33.29
C VAL A 12 9.97 -5.26 -33.98
N ASP A 13 8.88 -5.29 -33.23
CA ASP A 13 7.55 -5.26 -33.82
C ASP A 13 7.27 -3.85 -34.36
N LYS A 14 7.53 -3.63 -35.65
CA LYS A 14 7.32 -2.33 -36.33
C LYS A 14 5.85 -1.90 -36.39
N ASN A 15 4.91 -2.76 -35.97
CA ASN A 15 3.48 -2.47 -35.89
C ASN A 15 2.97 -2.27 -34.45
N ALA A 16 3.84 -2.35 -33.42
CA ALA A 16 3.44 -2.22 -32.01
C ALA A 16 3.15 -0.78 -31.53
N VAL A 17 3.02 0.17 -32.46
CA VAL A 17 2.50 1.53 -32.17
C VAL A 17 1.09 1.68 -32.73
N LYS A 18 0.24 0.68 -32.51
CA LYS A 18 -1.21 0.91 -32.41
C LYS A 18 -1.50 0.93 -30.92
N GLY A 19 -1.59 2.15 -30.38
CA GLY A 19 -1.78 2.40 -28.95
C GLY A 19 -2.75 1.39 -28.35
N TYR A 20 -2.24 0.59 -27.43
CA TYR A 20 -3.11 -0.13 -26.51
C TYR A 20 -3.89 0.95 -25.78
N ASN A 21 -5.11 1.22 -26.24
CA ASN A 21 -6.14 1.87 -25.45
C ASN A 21 -6.50 0.86 -24.36
N ILE A 22 -5.61 0.70 -23.38
CA ILE A 22 -5.92 -0.05 -22.18
C ILE A 22 -6.99 0.79 -21.50
N ASN A 23 -8.24 0.38 -21.69
CA ASN A 23 -9.38 0.97 -21.01
C ASN A 23 -9.32 0.49 -19.56
N ILE A 24 -8.35 1.03 -18.81
CA ILE A 24 -8.11 0.72 -17.41
C ILE A 24 -9.22 1.42 -16.65
N ASN A 25 -10.22 0.66 -16.22
CA ASN A 25 -11.18 1.18 -15.27
C ASN A 25 -10.45 1.46 -13.95
N LEU A 26 -10.08 2.73 -13.73
CA LEU A 26 -9.45 3.22 -12.51
C LEU A 26 -10.25 2.85 -11.25
N GLN A 27 -11.55 2.62 -11.36
CA GLN A 27 -12.37 2.13 -10.25
C GLN A 27 -12.00 0.70 -9.83
N LEU A 28 -11.45 -0.15 -10.71
CA LEU A 28 -10.92 -1.48 -10.33
C LEU A 28 -9.76 -1.37 -9.35
N PHE A 29 -9.05 -0.25 -9.35
CA PHE A 29 -7.94 0.06 -8.43
C PHE A 29 -8.37 0.97 -7.28
N SER A 30 -9.57 1.55 -7.35
CA SER A 30 -10.19 2.25 -6.25
C SER A 30 -10.73 1.25 -5.23
N ASN A 31 -10.66 1.60 -3.95
CA ASN A 31 -11.25 0.84 -2.86
C ASN A 31 -12.79 0.90 -2.99
N LYS A 32 -13.39 0.14 -3.92
CA LYS A 32 -14.84 0.19 -4.25
C LYS A 32 -15.71 -0.01 -3.02
N ASP A 33 -15.19 -0.70 -2.02
CA ASP A 33 -15.88 -0.95 -0.76
C ASP A 33 -15.92 0.27 0.15
N LEU A 34 -15.02 1.24 0.00
CA LEU A 34 -15.04 2.48 0.78
C LEU A 34 -16.28 3.33 0.45
N GLN A 35 -16.64 3.44 -0.82
CA GLN A 35 -17.85 4.17 -1.25
C GLN A 35 -19.14 3.51 -0.73
N LYS A 36 -19.13 2.19 -0.55
CA LYS A 36 -20.27 1.42 -0.01
C LYS A 36 -20.37 1.47 1.51
N GLN A 37 -19.29 1.82 2.21
CA GLN A 37 -19.29 1.91 3.66
C GLN A 37 -20.06 3.14 4.15
N THR A 38 -20.81 2.99 5.24
CA THR A 38 -21.43 4.10 5.96
C THR A 38 -20.38 4.99 6.64
N THR A 39 -20.71 6.25 6.91
CA THR A 39 -19.83 7.20 7.62
C THR A 39 -19.26 6.61 8.92
N LYS A 40 -20.11 5.94 9.72
CA LYS A 40 -19.70 5.28 10.98
C LYS A 40 -18.69 4.16 10.76
N GLN A 41 -18.82 3.39 9.68
CA GLN A 41 -17.85 2.34 9.34
C GLN A 41 -16.51 2.94 8.95
N ILE A 42 -16.51 4.03 8.18
CA ILE A 42 -15.29 4.75 7.79
C ILE A 42 -14.56 5.31 9.02
N GLU A 43 -15.29 5.97 9.93
CA GLU A 43 -14.74 6.46 11.20
C GLU A 43 -14.14 5.34 12.06
N LYS A 44 -14.84 4.20 12.16
CA LYS A 44 -14.34 3.01 12.86
C LYS A 44 -13.07 2.47 12.21
N GLY A 45 -13.01 2.47 10.88
CA GLY A 45 -11.82 2.15 10.10
C GLY A 45 -10.64 3.05 10.45
N ILE A 46 -10.83 4.37 10.44
CA ILE A 46 -9.80 5.35 10.83
C ILE A 46 -9.27 5.07 12.25
N LYS A 47 -10.16 4.85 13.22
CA LYS A 47 -9.77 4.53 14.60
C LYS A 47 -8.94 3.24 14.67
N SER A 48 -9.35 2.21 13.93
CA SER A 48 -8.61 0.94 13.85
C SER A 48 -7.21 1.14 13.26
N TYR A 49 -7.10 1.86 12.13
CA TYR A 49 -5.81 2.14 11.50
C TYR A 49 -4.89 2.96 12.41
N ARG A 50 -5.41 3.98 13.11
CA ARG A 50 -4.64 4.74 14.10
C ARG A 50 -4.10 3.86 15.23
N LYS A 51 -4.93 2.93 15.74
CA LYS A 51 -4.49 1.94 16.74
C LYS A 51 -3.38 1.03 16.19
N GLN A 52 -3.53 0.56 14.94
CA GLN A 52 -2.50 -0.27 14.31
C GLN A 52 -1.19 0.50 14.11
N ILE A 53 -1.23 1.76 13.69
CA ILE A 53 -0.04 2.61 13.59
C ILE A 53 0.66 2.72 14.94
N HIS A 54 -0.09 2.96 16.02
CA HIS A 54 0.49 3.02 17.37
C HIS A 54 1.18 1.71 17.76
N ILE A 55 0.54 0.55 17.49
CA ILE A 55 1.14 -0.77 17.75
C ILE A 55 2.42 -0.96 16.93
N HIS A 56 2.44 -0.57 15.65
CA HIS A 56 3.62 -0.73 14.81
C HIS A 56 4.75 0.22 15.19
N ASN A 57 4.43 1.42 15.66
CA ASN A 57 5.43 2.31 16.26
C ASN A 57 6.02 1.70 17.54
N ASP A 58 5.21 1.06 18.39
CA ASP A 58 5.76 0.35 19.57
C ASP A 58 6.60 -0.86 19.16
N LYS A 59 6.22 -1.60 18.11
CA LYS A 59 7.06 -2.68 17.56
C LYS A 59 8.43 -2.16 17.09
N ILE A 60 8.47 -1.00 16.43
CA ILE A 60 9.73 -0.41 15.95
C ILE A 60 10.60 0.06 17.12
N ASN A 61 9.99 0.67 18.14
CA ASN A 61 10.72 1.21 19.30
C ASN A 61 11.10 0.14 20.32
N ASN A 62 10.26 -0.90 20.47
CA ASN A 62 10.37 -1.96 21.47
C ASN A 62 10.18 -3.36 20.85
N PRO A 63 10.98 -3.75 19.86
CA PRO A 63 10.75 -4.99 19.09
C PRO A 63 10.84 -6.26 19.93
N GLN A 64 11.62 -6.25 21.01
CA GLN A 64 11.78 -7.36 21.95
C GLN A 64 10.47 -7.76 22.66
N LYS A 65 9.49 -6.84 22.74
CA LYS A 65 8.16 -7.15 23.29
C LYS A 65 7.30 -8.00 22.36
N TYR A 66 7.63 -8.03 21.06
CA TYR A 66 6.78 -8.58 20.00
C TYR A 66 7.43 -9.72 19.23
N VAL A 67 8.76 -9.79 19.25
CA VAL A 67 9.54 -10.83 18.57
C VAL A 67 10.41 -11.51 19.60
N GLU A 68 10.12 -12.79 19.85
CA GLU A 68 10.97 -13.63 20.68
C GLU A 68 12.37 -13.73 20.08
N ASP A 69 13.38 -13.77 20.95
CA ASP A 69 14.78 -13.87 20.55
C ASP A 69 15.26 -12.76 19.58
N TRP A 70 14.64 -11.58 19.63
CA TRP A 70 15.04 -10.42 18.81
C TRP A 70 16.54 -10.14 18.83
N ASP A 71 17.16 -10.25 20.01
CA ASP A 71 18.59 -9.97 20.16
C ASP A 71 19.49 -11.04 19.53
N LYS A 72 19.01 -12.29 19.45
CA LYS A 72 19.70 -13.41 18.79
C LYS A 72 19.49 -13.42 17.28
N MET A 73 18.50 -12.69 16.79
CA MET A 73 18.19 -12.61 15.36
C MET A 73 19.29 -11.87 14.58
N ASN A 74 19.57 -12.33 13.36
CA ASN A 74 20.53 -11.65 12.49
C ASN A 74 20.04 -10.23 12.11
N LYS A 75 20.99 -9.35 11.78
CA LYS A 75 20.69 -7.95 11.45
C LYS A 75 19.74 -7.81 10.25
N LEU A 76 19.92 -8.64 9.21
CA LEU A 76 19.11 -8.56 7.99
C LEU A 76 17.62 -8.83 8.24
N ASN A 77 17.31 -9.80 9.11
CA ASN A 77 15.96 -10.16 9.49
C ASN A 77 15.33 -9.06 10.35
N ARG A 78 16.09 -8.49 11.32
CA ARG A 78 15.65 -7.33 12.10
C ARG A 78 15.32 -6.13 11.21
N ASP A 79 16.21 -5.80 10.29
CA ASP A 79 16.01 -4.71 9.31
C ASP A 79 14.84 -5.01 8.36
N GLY A 80 14.62 -6.28 8.02
CA GLY A 80 13.47 -6.75 7.25
C GLY A 80 12.14 -6.50 7.97
N LEU A 81 12.05 -6.87 9.25
CA LEU A 81 10.87 -6.66 10.09
C LEU A 81 10.56 -5.17 10.28
N ILE A 82 11.59 -4.36 10.58
CA ILE A 82 11.42 -2.91 10.69
C ILE A 82 10.92 -2.30 9.37
N ARG A 83 11.46 -2.72 8.21
CA ARG A 83 10.97 -2.26 6.90
C ARG A 83 9.52 -2.68 6.65
N HIS A 84 9.16 -3.90 7.04
CA HIS A 84 7.79 -4.39 6.91
C HIS A 84 6.81 -3.56 7.74
N TRP A 85 7.08 -3.33 9.03
CA TRP A 85 6.21 -2.53 9.89
C TRP A 85 6.09 -1.08 9.41
N ASN A 86 7.18 -0.48 8.93
CA ASN A 86 7.13 0.85 8.31
C ASN A 86 6.26 0.87 7.04
N LYS A 87 6.34 -0.18 6.21
CA LYS A 87 5.46 -0.30 5.04
C LYS A 87 3.99 -0.41 5.44
N GLU A 88 3.66 -1.16 6.49
CA GLU A 88 2.30 -1.27 7.00
C GLU A 88 1.78 0.07 7.55
N ILE A 89 2.61 0.82 8.29
CA ILE A 89 2.29 2.18 8.73
C ILE A 89 1.93 3.07 7.52
N ASN A 90 2.73 3.02 6.45
CA ASN A 90 2.46 3.80 5.24
C ASN A 90 1.13 3.41 4.57
N VAL A 91 0.82 2.11 4.52
CA VAL A 91 -0.47 1.61 4.00
C VAL A 91 -1.62 2.10 4.87
N PHE A 92 -1.50 2.04 6.20
CA PHE A 92 -2.53 2.53 7.12
C PHE A 92 -2.75 4.05 6.99
N ASN A 93 -1.67 4.83 6.89
CA ASN A 93 -1.76 6.27 6.65
C ASN A 93 -2.47 6.60 5.33
N LYS A 94 -2.15 5.87 4.26
CA LYS A 94 -2.86 6.01 2.99
C LYS A 94 -4.35 5.71 3.13
N ASN A 95 -4.72 4.61 3.77
CA ASN A 95 -6.12 4.25 4.00
C ASN A 95 -6.85 5.29 4.87
N ILE A 96 -6.18 5.87 5.87
CA ILE A 96 -6.74 6.99 6.65
C ILE A 96 -7.00 8.20 5.76
N ASN A 97 -6.06 8.57 4.89
CA ASN A 97 -6.24 9.70 3.97
C ASN A 97 -7.38 9.44 2.99
N ASP A 98 -7.45 8.26 2.39
CA ASP A 98 -8.54 7.87 1.48
C ASP A 98 -9.90 7.97 2.19
N ASN A 99 -9.98 7.49 3.44
CA ASN A 99 -11.17 7.59 4.28
C ASN A 99 -11.54 9.04 4.62
N ILE A 100 -10.56 9.89 4.95
CA ILE A 100 -10.75 11.32 5.23
C ILE A 100 -11.27 12.05 3.99
N GLU A 101 -10.70 11.77 2.81
CA GLU A 101 -11.17 12.34 1.55
C GLU A 101 -12.62 11.94 1.25
N GLU A 102 -12.97 10.68 1.46
CA GLU A 102 -14.34 10.20 1.27
C GLU A 102 -15.34 10.89 2.22
N LEU A 103 -14.98 11.04 3.49
CA LEU A 103 -15.80 11.77 4.47
C LEU A 103 -15.99 13.25 4.08
N LYS A 104 -14.93 13.91 3.59
CA LYS A 104 -15.01 15.27 3.05
C LYS A 104 -15.95 15.35 1.84
N LYS A 105 -15.88 14.39 0.91
CA LYS A 105 -16.79 14.31 -0.25
C LYS A 105 -18.25 14.20 0.17
N ARG A 106 -18.53 13.55 1.31
CA ARG A 106 -19.88 13.42 1.89
C ARG A 106 -20.35 14.64 2.67
N GLY A 107 -19.53 15.70 2.76
CA GLY A 107 -19.86 16.90 3.54
C GLY A 107 -19.76 16.72 5.06
N VAL A 108 -19.09 15.66 5.52
CA VAL A 108 -18.89 15.41 6.96
C VAL A 108 -17.67 16.22 7.41
N LYS A 109 -17.84 17.08 8.42
CA LYS A 109 -16.71 17.76 9.07
C LYS A 109 -15.89 16.73 9.85
N ILE A 110 -14.59 16.72 9.59
CA ILE A 110 -13.64 15.88 10.31
C ILE A 110 -12.84 16.83 11.18
N ASP A 111 -13.02 16.72 12.49
CA ASP A 111 -12.28 17.46 13.50
C ASP A 111 -10.94 16.74 13.82
#